data_AF-A0A7C9AGC9-F1
#
_entry.id   AF-A0A7C9AGC9-F1
#
_cell.length_a   1.000
_cell.length_b   1.000
_cell.length_c   1.000
_cell.angle_alpha   90.00
_cell.angle_beta   90.00
_cell.angle_gamma   90.00
#
_symmetry.space_group_name_H-M   'P 1'
#
loop_
_entity.id
_entity.type
_entity.pdbx_description
1 polymer ?
#
loop_
_entity_poly.entity_id
_entity_poly.type
_entity_poly.pdbx_seq_one_letter_code
_entity_poly.pdbx_strand_id
1 'polypeptide(L)'
;VLSGNGTVIDVSLRQPTESSSVVTLQGRFEILSLSGTVLPPPAPPGAGGLSIFLSGGQGQVVGGIVAGPLVASGPVLLVAASFSNAVYERLPLPLDQLDEQIQGEHHD
;
A
#
# COMPACT_ATOMS: atom_id res chain seq x y z
N VAL A 1 -9.24 -7.92 -6.21
CA VAL A 1 -9.12 -6.45 -6.21
C VAL A 1 -9.99 -5.92 -5.07
N LEU A 2 -9.48 -4.96 -4.32
CA LEU A 2 -10.18 -4.32 -3.20
C LEU A 2 -10.22 -2.82 -3.45
N SER A 3 -11.33 -2.17 -3.09
CA SER A 3 -11.41 -0.73 -2.87
C SER A 3 -12.23 -0.40 -1.64
N GLY A 4 -12.18 0.84 -1.17
CA GLY A 4 -12.99 1.23 -0.03
C GLY A 4 -12.91 2.71 0.33
N ASN A 5 -13.82 3.12 1.22
CA ASN A 5 -13.91 4.47 1.77
C ASN A 5 -14.35 4.40 3.25
N GLY A 6 -14.12 5.48 4.00
CA GLY A 6 -14.45 5.60 5.42
C GLY A 6 -13.34 6.31 6.18
N THR A 7 -13.25 6.08 7.49
CA THR A 7 -12.23 6.72 8.33
C THR A 7 -11.36 5.70 9.06
N VAL A 8 -10.06 5.95 9.11
CA VAL A 8 -9.06 5.15 9.83
C VAL A 8 -8.38 5.97 10.93
N ILE A 9 -7.64 5.28 11.80
CA ILE A 9 -6.80 5.88 12.84
C ILE A 9 -5.40 5.27 12.79
N ASP A 10 -4.39 6.08 13.11
CA ASP A 10 -3.00 5.68 13.28
C ASP A 10 -2.46 4.79 12.15
N VAL A 11 -2.13 5.41 11.02
CA VAL A 11 -1.81 4.68 9.79
C VAL A 11 -0.30 4.59 9.56
N SER A 12 0.18 3.38 9.28
CA SER A 12 1.57 3.14 8.85
C SER A 12 1.65 3.03 7.34
N LEU A 13 2.40 3.93 6.70
CA LEU A 13 2.59 3.99 5.26
C LEU A 13 4.06 3.84 4.90
N ARG A 14 4.35 3.00 3.90
CA ARG A 14 5.60 3.02 3.17
C ARG A 14 5.50 4.06 2.06
N GLN A 15 6.28 5.12 2.15
CA GLN A 15 6.29 6.18 1.14
C GLN A 15 7.23 5.82 -0.02
N PRO A 16 6.91 6.23 -1.27
CA PRO A 16 7.77 6.04 -2.43
C PRO A 16 8.92 7.08 -2.42
N THR A 17 9.75 7.05 -1.39
CA THR A 17 10.97 7.85 -1.27
C THR A 17 12.19 6.95 -1.50
N GLU A 18 13.35 7.53 -1.80
CA GLU A 18 14.60 6.79 -2.07
C GLU A 18 14.96 5.77 -0.97
N SER A 19 14.59 6.04 0.28
CA SER A 19 14.82 5.14 1.43
C SER A 19 13.70 4.13 1.71
N SER A 20 12.60 4.14 0.95
CA SER A 20 11.41 3.29 1.16
C SER A 20 10.94 3.19 2.63
N SER A 21 11.07 4.28 3.39
CA SER A 21 10.85 4.26 4.84
C SER A 21 9.36 4.10 5.19
N VAL A 22 9.10 3.41 6.31
CA VAL A 22 7.76 3.29 6.89
C VAL A 22 7.55 4.44 7.88
N VAL A 23 6.55 5.26 7.62
CA VAL A 23 6.14 6.38 8.48
C VAL A 23 4.82 6.04 9.14
N THR A 24 4.75 6.22 10.46
CA THR A 24 3.49 6.10 11.20
C THR A 24 2.89 7.48 11.43
N LEU A 25 1.68 7.69 10.91
CA LEU A 25 0.93 8.93 11.03
C LEU A 25 -0.12 8.77 12.11
N GLN A 26 0.02 9.53 13.19
CA GLN A 26 -0.90 9.48 14.32
C GLN A 26 -2.11 10.38 14.09
N GLY A 27 -3.29 9.92 14.50
CA GLY A 27 -4.54 10.66 14.39
C GLY A 27 -5.57 10.00 13.48
N ARG A 28 -6.67 10.72 13.24
CA ARG A 28 -7.82 10.27 12.44
C ARG A 28 -7.70 10.79 11.01
N PHE A 29 -7.94 9.91 10.03
CA PHE A 29 -7.82 10.23 8.61
C PHE A 29 -8.99 9.69 7.79
N GLU A 30 -9.50 10.47 6.85
CA GLU A 30 -10.49 9.95 5.89
C GLU A 30 -9.79 9.29 4.71
N ILE A 31 -10.33 8.15 4.28
CA ILE A 31 -9.92 7.45 3.07
C ILE A 31 -10.49 8.20 1.87
N LEU A 32 -9.60 8.82 1.10
CA LEU A 32 -9.94 9.41 -0.19
C LEU A 32 -9.92 8.38 -1.31
N SER A 33 -8.99 7.43 -1.22
CA SER A 33 -8.87 6.31 -2.14
C SER A 33 -8.16 5.16 -1.44
N LEU A 34 -8.71 3.97 -1.58
CA LEU A 34 -8.06 2.71 -1.21
C LEU A 34 -8.19 1.77 -2.39
N SER A 35 -7.07 1.19 -2.81
CA SER A 35 -7.07 0.20 -3.89
C SER A 35 -5.97 -0.81 -3.71
N GLY A 36 -6.18 -2.05 -4.13
CA GLY A 36 -5.13 -3.05 -4.08
C GLY A 36 -5.57 -4.48 -4.32
N THR A 37 -4.65 -5.41 -4.09
CA THR A 37 -4.87 -6.83 -4.31
C THR A 37 -4.35 -7.66 -3.14
N VAL A 38 -5.05 -8.75 -2.88
CA VAL A 38 -4.58 -9.83 -2.02
C VAL A 38 -4.49 -11.05 -2.91
N LEU A 39 -3.30 -11.62 -3.01
CA LEU A 39 -3.02 -12.75 -3.89
C LEU A 39 -2.87 -14.02 -3.05
N PRO A 40 -3.49 -15.14 -3.44
CA PRO A 40 -3.28 -16.41 -2.76
C PRO A 40 -1.85 -16.92 -2.98
N PRO A 41 -1.31 -17.75 -2.08
CA PRO A 41 -0.10 -18.53 -2.35
C PRO A 41 -0.26 -19.27 -3.70
N PRO A 42 0.74 -19.28 -4.59
CA PRO A 42 2.18 -19.07 -4.37
C PRO A 42 2.73 -17.65 -4.68
N ALA A 43 1.95 -16.58 -4.48
CA ALA A 43 2.42 -15.22 -4.76
C ALA A 43 3.72 -14.84 -4.00
N PRO A 44 4.72 -14.21 -4.65
CA PRO A 44 5.97 -13.79 -4.02
C PRO A 44 5.77 -12.77 -2.88
N PRO A 45 6.73 -12.65 -1.93
CA PRO A 45 6.74 -11.56 -0.97
C PRO A 45 6.68 -10.19 -1.67
N GLY A 46 5.79 -9.32 -1.20
CA GLY A 46 5.55 -8.00 -1.83
C GLY A 46 4.68 -8.03 -3.08
N ALA A 47 4.20 -9.20 -3.54
CA ALA A 47 3.20 -9.27 -4.59
C ALA A 47 1.82 -8.90 -4.01
N GLY A 48 1.24 -7.81 -4.52
CA GLY A 48 -0.01 -7.25 -4.06
C GLY A 48 0.17 -6.18 -2.98
N GLY A 49 -0.80 -6.05 -2.08
CA GLY A 49 -0.84 -4.99 -1.07
C GLY A 49 -1.91 -3.95 -1.36
N LEU A 50 -1.96 -2.94 -0.48
CA LEU A 50 -2.95 -1.86 -0.54
C LEU A 50 -2.23 -0.52 -0.70
N SER A 51 -2.64 0.25 -1.70
CA SER A 51 -2.31 1.66 -1.87
C SER A 51 -3.45 2.51 -1.31
N ILE A 52 -3.10 3.57 -0.61
CA ILE A 52 -4.09 4.42 0.06
C ILE A 52 -3.71 5.89 -0.07
N PHE A 53 -4.73 6.74 -0.22
CA PHE A 53 -4.64 8.18 -0.04
C PHE A 53 -5.59 8.61 1.07
N LEU A 54 -5.08 9.44 1.96
CA LEU A 54 -5.73 9.86 3.19
C LEU A 54 -5.76 11.37 3.28
N SER A 55 -6.88 11.94 3.75
CA SER A 55 -6.93 13.33 4.20
C SER A 55 -6.88 13.43 5.72
N GLY A 56 -6.13 14.40 6.22
CA GLY A 56 -6.19 14.79 7.63
C GLY A 56 -7.00 16.08 7.84
N GLY A 57 -7.21 16.46 9.10
CA GLY A 57 -8.14 17.55 9.46
C GLY A 57 -7.79 18.96 8.95
N GLN A 58 -6.56 19.21 8.49
CA GLN A 58 -6.10 20.51 8.00
C GLN A 58 -6.07 20.59 6.46
N GLY A 59 -6.71 19.64 5.76
CA GLY A 59 -6.75 19.59 4.29
C GLY A 59 -5.49 19.01 3.64
N GLN A 60 -4.55 18.49 4.43
CA GLN A 60 -3.38 17.76 3.95
C GLN A 60 -3.79 16.39 3.41
N VAL A 61 -3.16 15.98 2.31
CA VAL A 61 -3.29 14.65 1.72
C VAL A 61 -1.97 13.92 1.80
N VAL A 62 -2.02 12.66 2.23
CA VAL A 62 -0.87 11.77 2.31
C VAL A 62 -1.21 10.43 1.68
N GLY A 63 -0.26 9.84 0.97
CA GLY A 63 -0.45 8.55 0.32
C GLY A 63 0.77 7.67 0.41
N GLY A 64 0.56 6.38 0.14
CA GLY A 64 1.60 5.37 0.15
C GLY A 64 1.06 3.95 0.11
N ILE A 65 1.96 2.99 0.31
CA ILE A 65 1.61 1.58 0.49
C ILE A 65 1.35 1.33 1.98
N VAL A 66 0.25 0.67 2.30
CA VAL A 66 -0.09 0.30 3.66
C VAL A 66 0.95 -0.70 4.19
N ALA A 67 1.64 -0.34 5.26
CA ALA A 67 2.74 -1.13 5.85
C ALA A 67 2.35 -1.86 7.15
N GLY A 68 1.09 -1.77 7.56
CA GLY A 68 0.57 -2.37 8.79
C GLY A 68 -0.95 -2.45 8.80
N PRO A 69 -1.59 -2.76 9.95
CA PRO A 69 -3.04 -2.80 10.05
C PRO A 69 -3.68 -1.45 9.69
N LEU A 70 -4.81 -1.49 8.98
CA LEU A 70 -5.72 -0.36 8.85
C LEU A 70 -6.84 -0.50 9.87
N VAL A 71 -6.80 0.31 10.93
CA VAL A 71 -7.82 0.29 11.97
C VAL A 71 -8.87 1.34 11.65
N ALA A 72 -10.12 0.91 11.52
CA ALA A 72 -11.24 1.80 11.31
C ALA A 72 -11.56 2.60 12.58
N SER A 73 -11.79 3.91 12.46
CA SER A 73 -12.27 4.77 13.55
C SER A 73 -13.77 5.05 13.48
N GLY A 74 -14.45 4.42 12.51
CA GLY A 74 -15.89 4.50 12.29
C GLY A 74 -16.31 3.50 11.21
N PRO A 75 -17.54 3.61 10.67
CA PRO A 75 -17.99 2.76 9.57
C PRO A 75 -17.08 2.89 8.35
N VAL A 76 -16.73 1.75 7.77
CA VAL A 76 -15.97 1.65 6.52
C VAL A 76 -16.73 0.78 5.52
N LEU A 77 -16.74 1.19 4.26
CA LEU A 77 -17.26 0.40 3.15
C LEU A 77 -16.08 -0.15 2.36
N LEU A 78 -16.03 -1.47 2.22
CA LEU A 78 -15.07 -2.15 1.35
C LEU A 78 -15.84 -2.87 0.23
N VAL A 79 -15.31 -2.76 -0.98
CA VAL A 79 -15.77 -3.50 -2.16
C VAL A 79 -14.64 -4.43 -2.59
N ALA A 80 -14.95 -5.72 -2.73
CA ALA A 80 -13.98 -6.72 -3.14
C ALA A 80 -14.50 -7.47 -4.37
N ALA A 81 -13.60 -7.67 -5.33
CA ALA A 81 -13.80 -8.57 -6.46
C ALA A 81 -12.76 -9.71 -6.35
N SER A 82 -13.24 -10.95 -6.32
CA SER A 82 -12.43 -12.16 -6.30
C SER A 82 -12.38 -12.81 -7.67
N PHE A 83 -11.25 -13.48 -7.95
CA PHE A 83 -11.00 -14.18 -9.20
C PHE A 83 -10.58 -15.60 -8.86
N SER A 84 -11.27 -16.61 -9.41
CA SER A 84 -11.02 -18.01 -9.07
C SER A 84 -9.62 -18.49 -9.48
N ASN A 85 -9.07 -17.93 -10.56
CA ASN A 85 -7.71 -18.22 -11.05
C ASN A 85 -6.90 -16.93 -11.13
N ALA A 86 -6.63 -16.29 -9.98
CA ALA A 86 -5.74 -15.14 -9.92
C ALA A 86 -4.28 -15.60 -10.12
N VAL A 87 -3.60 -15.06 -11.13
CA VAL A 87 -2.18 -15.30 -11.41
C VAL A 87 -1.43 -13.99 -11.30
N TYR A 88 -0.23 -14.04 -10.70
CA TYR A 88 0.70 -12.92 -10.64
C TYR A 88 1.89 -13.20 -11.55
N GLU A 89 2.16 -12.27 -12.46
CA GLU A 89 3.32 -12.30 -13.33
C GLU A 89 4.06 -10.97 -13.20
N ARG A 90 5.31 -11.03 -12.72
CA ARG A 90 6.18 -9.86 -12.68
C ARG A 90 7.01 -9.86 -13.97
N LEU A 91 6.74 -8.89 -14.83
CA LEU A 91 7.53 -8.70 -16.04
C LEU A 91 8.96 -8.25 -15.67
N PRO A 92 9.98 -8.64 -16.47
CA PRO A 92 11.34 -8.15 -16.28
C PRO A 92 11.37 -6.62 -16.28
N LEU A 93 12.07 -6.04 -15.31
CA LEU A 93 12.30 -4.60 -15.31
C LEU A 93 13.25 -4.24 -16.47
N PRO A 94 13.08 -3.08 -17.12
CA PRO A 94 14.10 -2.54 -18.02
C PRO A 94 15.46 -2.43 -17.31
N LEU A 95 16.56 -2.59 -18.05
CA LEU A 95 17.92 -2.61 -17.49
C LEU A 95 18.22 -1.39 -16.61
N ASP A 96 17.71 -0.21 -17.00
CA ASP A 96 17.89 1.04 -16.26
C ASP A 96 17.26 1.03 -14.85
N GLN A 97 16.33 0.10 -14.56
CA GLN A 97 15.69 -0.08 -13.24
C GLN A 97 16.29 -1.24 -12.44
N LEU A 98 17.09 -2.12 -13.07
CA LEU A 98 17.80 -3.19 -12.36
C LEU A 98 18.94 -2.63 -11.50
N ASP A 99 19.62 -1.58 -11.99
CA ASP A 99 20.75 -0.96 -11.29
C ASP A 99 20.33 -0.31 -9.96
N GLU A 100 19.11 0.23 -9.87
CA GLU A 100 18.54 0.78 -8.63
C GLU A 100 18.17 -0.31 -7.60
N GLN A 101 17.81 -1.52 -8.04
CA GLN A 101 17.49 -2.62 -7.13
C GLN A 101 18.74 -3.31 -6.57
N ILE A 102 19.85 -3.34 -7.32
CA ILE A 102 21.10 -4.00 -6.91
C ILE A 102 21.86 -3.14 -5.87
N GLN A 103 21.69 -1.81 -5.89
CA GLN A 103 22.41 -0.91 -4.99
C GLN A 103 21.82 -0.85 -3.56
N GLY A 104 20.61 -1.35 -3.34
CA GLY A 104 19.94 -1.39 -2.03
C GLY A 104 20.33 -2.57 -1.12
N GLU A 105 21.05 -3.59 -1.63
CA GLU A 105 21.46 -4.77 -0.87
C GLU A 105 22.92 -4.71 -0.35
N HIS A 106 23.62 -3.58 -0.51
CA HIS A 106 25.05 -3.44 -0.16
C HIS A 106 25.33 -2.27 0.79
N HIS A 107 24.64 -2.21 1.93
CA HIS A 107 25.10 -1.42 3.08
C HIS A 107 24.81 -2.17 4.39
N ASP A 108 25.78 -3.00 4.80
CA ASP A 108 26.02 -3.39 6.20
C ASP A 108 27.16 -2.51 6.74
#